data_AF-A0A5J9UQV3-F1
#
_entry.id   AF-A0A5J9UQV3-F1
#
_cell.length_a   1.000
_cell.length_b   1.000
_cell.length_c   1.000
_cell.angle_alpha   90.00
_cell.angle_beta   90.00
_cell.angle_gamma   90.00
#
_symmetry.space_group_name_H-M   'P 1'
#
loop_
_entity.id
_entity.type
_entity.pdbx_description
1 polymer ?
#
loop_
_entity_poly.entity_id
_entity_poly.type
_entity_poly.pdbx_seq_one_letter_code
_entity_poly.pdbx_strand_id
1 'polypeptide(L)'
;MPLFLTISIRAQIRGKMLAWKVATLGLLVFAILSPQQVSAAYPTCTGTQKRKILWDCRSYIRMYPHPPRLPLKKDSSCCESVRQVPNRNMLCVIAMLSDEEKRSYSEDKILKLQELCAPAPPPELVLP
;
A
#
# COMPACT_ATOMS: atom_id res chain seq x y z
N MET A 1 -11.46 12.48 64.39
CA MET A 1 -11.83 11.71 63.18
C MET A 1 -12.83 12.51 62.34
N PRO A 2 -12.39 13.57 61.64
CA PRO A 2 -12.79 13.71 60.22
C PRO A 2 -11.69 14.27 59.30
N LEU A 3 -10.51 14.65 59.83
CA LEU A 3 -9.36 15.19 59.08
C LEU A 3 -8.76 14.20 58.07
N PHE A 4 -8.96 12.89 58.26
CA PHE A 4 -8.49 11.87 57.30
C PHE A 4 -9.42 11.72 56.08
N LEU A 5 -10.71 12.05 56.18
CA LEU A 5 -11.64 11.97 55.04
C LEU A 5 -11.44 13.13 54.04
N THR A 6 -11.11 14.33 54.51
CA THR A 6 -10.94 15.51 53.65
C THR A 6 -9.64 15.50 52.84
N ILE A 7 -8.58 14.86 53.34
CA ILE A 7 -7.29 14.71 52.61
C ILE A 7 -7.47 13.79 51.39
N SER A 8 -8.20 12.67 51.54
CA SER A 8 -8.47 11.73 50.44
C SER A 8 -9.40 12.33 49.37
N ILE A 9 -10.37 13.17 49.75
CA ILE A 9 -11.27 13.85 48.80
C ILE A 9 -10.51 14.94 48.02
N ARG A 10 -9.64 15.74 48.66
CA ARG A 10 -8.80 16.74 47.94
C ARG A 10 -7.79 16.08 46.99
N ALA A 11 -7.25 14.92 47.34
CA ALA A 11 -6.35 14.15 46.46
C ALA A 11 -7.08 13.58 45.23
N GLN A 12 -8.32 13.10 45.39
CA GLN A 12 -9.12 12.56 44.28
C GLN A 12 -9.64 13.65 43.31
N ILE A 13 -9.94 14.86 43.77
CA ILE A 13 -10.43 15.93 42.88
C ILE A 13 -9.27 16.59 42.11
N ARG A 14 -8.09 16.71 42.72
CA ARG A 14 -6.91 17.32 42.08
C ARG A 14 -6.27 16.43 41.02
N GLY A 15 -6.35 15.10 41.17
CA GLY A 15 -5.89 14.15 40.14
C GLY A 15 -6.78 14.07 38.89
N LYS A 16 -8.10 14.25 39.04
CA LYS A 16 -9.06 14.10 37.91
C LYS A 16 -9.12 15.32 36.98
N MET A 17 -8.90 16.54 37.47
CA MET A 17 -8.91 17.74 36.60
C MET A 17 -7.66 17.88 35.72
N LEU A 18 -6.52 17.31 36.11
CA LEU A 18 -5.33 17.29 35.25
C LEU A 18 -5.38 16.14 34.24
N ALA A 19 -5.91 14.97 34.62
CA ALA A 19 -6.03 13.83 33.73
C ALA A 19 -6.92 14.12 32.51
N TRP A 20 -8.04 14.84 32.70
CA TRP A 20 -8.91 15.24 31.58
C TRP A 20 -8.20 16.19 30.61
N LYS A 21 -7.44 17.16 31.12
CA LYS A 21 -6.78 18.19 30.29
C LYS A 21 -5.63 17.59 29.46
N VAL A 22 -4.91 16.63 30.03
CA VAL A 22 -3.86 15.86 29.34
C VAL A 22 -4.48 14.85 28.37
N ALA A 23 -5.60 14.23 28.72
CA ALA A 23 -6.34 13.37 27.80
C ALA A 23 -6.87 14.15 26.59
N THR A 24 -7.37 15.38 26.77
CA THR A 24 -7.79 16.23 25.65
C THR A 24 -6.62 16.68 24.77
N LEU A 25 -5.46 17.03 25.34
CA LEU A 25 -4.28 17.33 24.52
C LEU A 25 -3.74 16.09 23.80
N GLY A 26 -3.70 14.93 24.47
CA GLY A 26 -3.26 13.66 23.88
C GLY A 26 -4.16 13.19 22.74
N LEU A 27 -5.48 13.34 22.88
CA LEU A 27 -6.46 13.01 21.82
C LEU A 27 -6.31 13.94 20.60
N LEU A 28 -6.04 15.24 20.83
CA LEU A 28 -5.79 16.19 19.75
C LEU A 28 -4.51 15.87 18.98
N VAL A 29 -3.43 15.46 19.65
CA VAL A 29 -2.18 15.08 18.97
C VAL A 29 -2.34 13.79 18.14
N PHE A 30 -3.15 12.83 18.58
CA PHE A 30 -3.43 11.61 17.79
C PHE A 30 -4.32 11.86 16.56
N ALA A 31 -5.22 12.85 16.62
CA ALA A 31 -6.05 13.22 15.47
C ALA A 31 -5.24 13.96 14.38
N ILE A 32 -4.23 14.75 14.76
CA ILE A 32 -3.36 15.48 13.82
C ILE A 32 -2.29 14.56 13.21
N LEU A 33 -1.84 13.53 13.96
CA LEU A 33 -0.88 12.52 13.48
C LEU A 33 -1.52 11.35 12.73
N SER A 34 -2.84 11.30 12.65
CA SER A 34 -3.54 10.36 11.78
C SER A 34 -3.79 11.04 10.45
N PRO A 35 -2.93 10.86 9.42
CA PRO A 35 -3.35 11.16 8.07
C PRO A 35 -4.44 10.15 7.73
N GLN A 36 -5.70 10.48 8.04
CA GLN A 36 -6.84 9.97 7.31
C GLN A 36 -6.78 10.60 5.93
N GLN A 37 -5.79 10.17 5.15
CA GLN A 37 -5.68 10.50 3.75
C GLN A 37 -6.73 9.65 3.03
N VAL A 38 -8.00 10.01 3.25
CA VAL A 38 -9.08 9.71 2.32
C VAL A 38 -8.89 10.65 1.13
N SER A 39 -7.72 10.55 0.48
CA SER A 39 -7.65 10.96 -0.91
C SER A 39 -8.54 9.97 -1.64
N ALA A 40 -9.42 10.46 -2.50
CA ALA A 40 -9.98 9.71 -3.61
C ALA A 40 -8.84 9.30 -4.57
N ALA A 41 -7.84 8.63 -4.03
CA ALA A 41 -6.66 8.16 -4.70
C ALA A 41 -7.08 6.90 -5.41
N TYR A 42 -6.90 6.95 -6.73
CA TYR A 42 -6.53 5.81 -7.54
C TYR A 42 -5.88 4.71 -6.69
N PRO A 43 -6.29 3.42 -6.78
CA PRO A 43 -5.86 2.40 -5.82
C PRO A 43 -4.34 2.43 -5.70
N THR A 44 -3.89 2.91 -4.55
CA THR A 44 -2.47 3.21 -4.33
C THR A 44 -1.76 1.90 -4.07
N CYS A 45 -0.71 1.67 -4.84
CA CYS A 45 0.17 0.55 -4.58
C CYS A 45 1.08 0.86 -3.40
N THR A 46 1.47 -0.19 -2.69
CA THR A 46 2.44 -0.08 -1.61
C THR A 46 3.86 -0.08 -2.18
N GLY A 47 4.80 0.52 -1.46
CA GLY A 47 6.21 0.45 -1.85
C GLY A 47 6.74 -0.99 -1.93
N THR A 48 6.16 -1.90 -1.15
CA THR A 48 6.46 -3.34 -1.20
C THR A 48 5.97 -3.98 -2.50
N GLN A 49 4.77 -3.64 -2.98
CA GLN A 49 4.27 -4.10 -4.28
C GLN A 49 5.15 -3.59 -5.43
N LYS A 50 5.51 -2.30 -5.42
CA LYS A 50 6.47 -1.74 -6.39
C LYS A 50 7.76 -2.55 -6.42
N ARG A 51 8.37 -2.76 -5.24
CA ARG A 51 9.65 -3.46 -5.11
C ARG A 51 9.57 -4.89 -5.63
N LYS A 52 8.51 -5.62 -5.29
CA LYS A 52 8.28 -6.99 -5.79
C LYS A 52 8.15 -7.01 -7.31
N ILE A 53 7.35 -6.11 -7.90
CA ILE A 53 7.20 -6.04 -9.36
C ILE A 53 8.53 -5.72 -10.04
N LEU A 54 9.28 -4.74 -9.55
CA LEU A 54 10.58 -4.38 -10.12
C LEU A 54 11.62 -5.49 -9.98
N TRP A 55 11.47 -6.36 -8.99
CA TRP A 55 12.33 -7.52 -8.77
C TRP A 55 11.93 -8.71 -9.64
N ASP A 56 10.70 -9.20 -9.48
CA ASP A 56 10.21 -10.43 -10.12
C ASP A 56 10.03 -10.26 -11.63
N CYS A 57 9.60 -9.08 -12.07
CA CYS A 57 9.36 -8.78 -13.48
C CYS A 57 10.58 -8.14 -14.17
N ARG A 58 11.71 -7.99 -13.47
CA ARG A 58 12.92 -7.28 -13.95
C ARG A 58 13.34 -7.67 -15.36
N SER A 59 13.34 -8.97 -15.65
CA SER A 59 13.74 -9.50 -16.96
C SER A 59 12.83 -9.06 -18.10
N TYR A 60 11.55 -8.80 -17.80
CA TYR A 60 10.56 -8.34 -18.75
C TYR A 60 10.61 -6.82 -18.92
N ILE A 61 10.63 -6.07 -17.81
CA ILE A 61 10.39 -4.62 -17.81
C ILE A 61 11.61 -3.76 -18.13
N ARG A 62 12.83 -4.31 -18.20
CA ARG A 62 14.05 -3.53 -18.51
C ARG A 62 13.98 -2.80 -19.86
N MET A 63 14.58 -1.61 -19.93
CA MET A 63 14.57 -0.74 -21.10
C MET A 63 15.46 -1.25 -22.25
N TYR A 64 16.69 -1.69 -21.94
CA TYR A 64 17.70 -2.14 -22.91
C TYR A 64 18.49 -3.36 -22.41
N PRO A 65 19.17 -4.09 -23.32
CA PRO A 65 18.74 -4.50 -24.66
C PRO A 65 18.25 -5.94 -24.58
N HIS A 66 17.11 -6.24 -25.21
CA HIS A 66 16.64 -7.55 -25.69
C HIS A 66 15.11 -7.54 -25.63
N PRO A 67 14.41 -8.11 -26.62
CA PRO A 67 13.07 -8.63 -26.38
C PRO A 67 13.15 -9.58 -25.17
N PRO A 68 12.10 -9.69 -24.32
CA PRO A 68 12.08 -10.70 -23.28
C PRO A 68 12.51 -12.03 -23.90
N ARG A 69 13.62 -12.62 -23.43
CA ARG A 69 14.18 -13.84 -24.04
C ARG A 69 13.17 -14.99 -24.06
N LEU A 70 12.15 -14.89 -23.22
CA LEU A 70 11.07 -15.83 -23.07
C LEU A 70 9.74 -15.08 -22.94
N PRO A 71 8.63 -15.63 -23.47
CA PRO A 71 7.31 -15.11 -23.20
C PRO A 71 7.05 -15.11 -21.69
N LEU A 72 6.35 -14.08 -21.21
CA LEU A 72 5.96 -14.01 -19.80
C LEU A 72 4.96 -15.13 -19.51
N LYS A 73 5.35 -16.08 -18.65
CA LYS A 73 4.46 -17.18 -18.25
C LYS A 73 3.45 -16.69 -17.23
N LYS A 74 2.18 -17.07 -17.39
CA LYS A 74 1.09 -16.66 -16.47
C LYS A 74 1.29 -17.19 -15.04
N ASP A 75 1.96 -18.31 -14.86
CA ASP A 75 2.29 -18.94 -13.57
C ASP A 75 3.63 -18.46 -12.98
N SER A 76 4.31 -17.50 -13.63
CA SER A 76 5.58 -16.95 -13.12
C SER A 76 5.39 -16.14 -11.84
N SER A 77 6.46 -16.02 -11.04
CA SER A 77 6.50 -15.14 -9.87
C SER A 77 6.18 -13.68 -10.20
N CYS A 78 6.55 -13.22 -11.40
CA CYS A 78 6.17 -11.90 -11.89
C CYS A 78 4.65 -11.73 -11.94
N CYS A 79 3.93 -12.67 -12.57
CA CYS A 79 2.48 -12.59 -12.65
C CYS A 79 1.78 -12.80 -11.30
N GLU A 80 2.38 -13.57 -10.41
CA GLU A 80 1.91 -13.68 -9.03
C GLU A 80 1.99 -12.32 -8.30
N SER A 81 3.12 -11.62 -8.41
CA SER A 81 3.29 -10.28 -7.86
C SER A 81 2.36 -9.25 -8.50
N VAL A 82 2.07 -9.37 -9.81
CA VAL A 82 1.09 -8.51 -10.51
C VAL A 82 -0.33 -8.75 -9.99
N ARG A 83 -0.72 -9.99 -9.70
CA ARG A 83 -2.05 -10.32 -9.11
C ARG A 83 -2.25 -9.78 -7.70
N GLN A 84 -1.15 -9.57 -6.97
CA GLN A 84 -1.19 -8.95 -5.64
C GLN A 84 -1.41 -7.43 -5.69
N VAL A 85 -1.34 -6.80 -6.87
CA VAL A 85 -1.68 -5.39 -7.06
C VAL A 85 -3.20 -5.24 -7.20
N PRO A 86 -3.84 -4.29 -6.48
CA PRO A 86 -5.26 -4.02 -6.62
C PRO A 86 -5.66 -3.79 -8.08
N ASN A 87 -6.62 -4.56 -8.57
CA ASN A 87 -7.08 -4.53 -9.96
C ASN A 87 -5.97 -4.74 -11.01
N ARG A 88 -4.80 -5.26 -10.62
CA ARG A 88 -3.58 -5.32 -11.46
C ARG A 88 -3.24 -3.97 -12.10
N ASN A 89 -3.60 -2.88 -11.46
CA ASN A 89 -3.45 -1.54 -11.99
C ASN A 89 -1.99 -1.12 -11.98
N MET A 90 -1.28 -1.29 -13.10
CA MET A 90 0.16 -1.05 -13.14
C MET A 90 0.55 0.45 -13.16
N LEU A 91 -0.42 1.34 -13.40
CA LEU A 91 -0.18 2.79 -13.38
C LEU A 91 0.26 3.28 -11.99
N CYS A 92 -0.23 2.66 -10.91
CA CYS A 92 0.24 2.97 -9.56
C CYS A 92 1.74 2.69 -9.38
N VAL A 93 2.28 1.65 -10.04
CA VAL A 93 3.69 1.26 -9.94
C VAL A 93 4.54 2.29 -10.67
N ILE A 94 4.10 2.67 -11.87
CA ILE A 94 4.72 3.71 -12.70
C ILE A 94 4.79 5.04 -11.95
N ALA A 95 3.69 5.43 -11.29
CA ALA A 95 3.62 6.66 -10.50
C ALA A 95 4.60 6.68 -9.29
N MET A 96 5.04 5.51 -8.81
CA MET A 96 5.96 5.37 -7.68
C MET A 96 7.43 5.15 -8.11
N LEU A 97 7.74 5.15 -9.41
CA LEU A 97 9.11 5.01 -9.89
C LEU A 97 9.93 6.26 -9.59
N SER A 98 11.15 6.07 -9.11
CA SER A 98 12.16 7.13 -9.04
C SER A 98 12.70 7.46 -10.43
N ASP A 99 13.34 8.61 -10.58
CA ASP A 99 13.95 9.02 -11.85
C ASP A 99 15.03 8.03 -12.33
N GLU A 100 15.73 7.36 -11.41
CA GLU A 100 16.71 6.32 -11.72
C GLU A 100 16.02 5.03 -12.22
N GLU A 101 14.91 4.64 -11.58
CA GLU A 101 14.13 3.48 -12.00
C GLU A 101 13.52 3.71 -13.39
N LYS A 102 13.03 4.92 -13.68
CA LYS A 102 12.50 5.29 -15.01
C LYS A 102 13.54 5.23 -16.13
N ARG A 103 14.83 5.40 -15.82
CA ARG A 103 15.93 5.22 -16.78
C ARG A 103 16.25 3.74 -17.02
N SER A 104 15.91 2.87 -16.07
CA SER A 104 16.27 1.45 -16.10
C SER A 104 15.14 0.56 -16.62
N TYR A 105 13.89 0.97 -16.40
CA TYR A 105 12.69 0.20 -16.70
C TYR A 105 11.78 0.94 -17.66
N SER A 106 11.18 0.21 -18.59
CA SER A 106 10.21 0.72 -19.55
C SER A 106 8.82 0.76 -18.90
N GLU A 107 8.26 1.97 -18.80
CA GLU A 107 6.90 2.20 -18.31
C GLU A 107 5.86 1.44 -19.16
N ASP A 108 6.01 1.42 -20.48
CA ASP A 108 5.15 0.66 -21.39
C ASP A 108 5.15 -0.85 -21.08
N LYS A 109 6.33 -1.42 -20.79
CA LYS A 109 6.44 -2.84 -20.44
C LYS A 109 5.82 -3.13 -19.07
N ILE A 110 5.96 -2.21 -18.12
CA ILE A 110 5.29 -2.31 -16.81
C ILE A 110 3.78 -2.28 -17.01
N LEU A 111 3.26 -1.38 -17.84
CA LEU A 111 1.83 -1.25 -18.11
C LEU A 111 1.24 -2.54 -18.72
N LYS A 112 1.94 -3.16 -19.68
CA LYS A 112 1.54 -4.41 -20.34
C LYS A 112 1.39 -5.60 -19.40
N LEU A 113 2.02 -5.58 -18.23
CA LEU A 113 1.88 -6.67 -17.23
C LEU A 113 0.41 -6.86 -16.80
N GLN A 114 -0.39 -5.79 -16.80
CA GLN A 114 -1.80 -5.84 -16.42
C GLN A 114 -2.59 -6.84 -17.29
N GLU A 115 -2.36 -6.82 -18.59
CA GLU A 115 -3.06 -7.69 -19.55
C GLU A 115 -2.42 -9.08 -19.61
N LEU A 116 -1.08 -9.14 -19.65
CA LEU A 116 -0.36 -10.40 -19.81
C LEU A 116 -0.55 -11.37 -18.63
N CYS A 117 -0.71 -10.82 -17.43
CA CYS A 117 -0.94 -11.59 -16.22
C CYS A 117 -2.42 -11.79 -15.89
N ALA A 118 -3.33 -11.43 -16.80
CA ALA A 118 -4.75 -11.71 -16.64
C ALA A 118 -4.98 -13.23 -16.55
N PRO A 119 -5.82 -13.70 -15.60
CA PRO A 119 -6.21 -15.10 -15.53
C PRO A 119 -6.84 -15.55 -16.85
N ALA A 120 -6.78 -16.85 -17.14
CA ALA A 120 -7.54 -17.38 -18.27
C ALA A 120 -9.03 -17.07 -18.07
N PRO A 121 -9.78 -16.74 -19.14
CA PRO A 121 -11.22 -16.67 -19.02
C PRO A 121 -11.75 -18.01 -18.47
N PRO A 122 -12.84 -17.99 -17.68
CA PRO A 122 -13.51 -19.22 -17.29
C PRO A 122 -13.79 -20.05 -18.55
N PRO A 123 -13.70 -21.40 -18.48
CA PRO A 123 -14.16 -22.24 -19.57
C PRO A 123 -15.57 -21.80 -19.95
N GLU A 124 -15.77 -21.45 -21.21
CA GLU A 124 -17.08 -21.12 -21.74
C GLU A 124 -17.95 -22.35 -21.50
N LEU A 125 -18.94 -22.24 -20.60
CA LEU A 125 -19.93 -23.29 -20.41
C LEU A 125 -20.72 -23.35 -21.71
N VAL A 126 -20.27 -24.19 -22.64
CA VAL A 126 -21.04 -24.55 -23.82
C VAL A 126 -22.26 -25.30 -23.29
N LEU A 127 -23.33 -24.55 -23.04
CA LEU A 127 -24.65 -25.11 -22.76
C LEU A 127 -25.11 -25.85 -24.02
N PRO A 128 -25.46 -27.14 -23.92
CA PRO A 128 -25.90 -27.95 -25.05
C PRO A 128 -27.23 -27.48 -25.64
#